data_AF-A0A530C7V5-F1
#
_entry.id   AF-A0A530C7V5-F1
#
_cell.length_a   1.000
_cell.length_b   1.000
_cell.length_c   1.000
_cell.angle_alpha   90.00
_cell.angle_beta   90.00
_cell.angle_gamma   90.00
#
_symmetry.space_group_name_H-M   'P 1'
#
loop_
_entity.id
_entity.type
_entity.pdbx_description
1 polymer ?
#
loop_
_entity_poly.entity_id
_entity_poly.type
_entity_poly.pdbx_seq_one_letter_code
_entity_poly.pdbx_strand_id
1 'polypeptide(L)'
;MQAQANYRCMNGKVLVCFVGANLPCARMNAARDNPGADEFCKANPNDDVVPAFVTGHDAVYYYKCRNGKAVITGNPWQLDKRGFAVKLWTTLPGN
;
A
#
# COMPACT_ATOMS: atom_id res chain seq x y z
N MET A 1 -0.21 -26.66 -7.46
CA MET A 1 -0.21 -25.19 -7.57
C MET A 1 -0.83 -24.65 -6.29
N GLN A 2 -0.03 -24.04 -5.40
CA GLN A 2 -0.60 -23.38 -4.22
C GLN A 2 -1.29 -22.10 -4.69
N ALA A 3 -2.58 -21.95 -4.41
CA ALA A 3 -3.26 -20.68 -4.62
C ALA A 3 -2.56 -19.65 -3.72
N GLN A 4 -1.95 -18.62 -4.31
CA GLN A 4 -1.35 -17.51 -3.55
C GLN A 4 -2.47 -16.58 -3.06
N ALA A 5 -3.41 -17.11 -2.28
CA ALA A 5 -4.58 -16.40 -1.79
C ALA A 5 -4.52 -16.31 -0.27
N ASN A 6 -4.60 -15.10 0.26
CA ASN A 6 -4.76 -14.86 1.69
C ASN A 6 -6.23 -14.70 2.03
N TYR A 7 -6.64 -15.31 3.13
CA TYR A 7 -8.01 -15.22 3.64
C TYR A 7 -8.03 -14.47 4.97
N ARG A 8 -9.10 -13.72 5.20
CA ARG A 8 -9.36 -13.09 6.51
C ARG A 8 -10.85 -13.00 6.80
N CYS A 9 -11.20 -13.05 8.07
CA CYS A 9 -12.57 -12.83 8.53
C CYS A 9 -12.77 -11.38 8.98
N MET A 10 -13.82 -10.73 8.50
CA MET A 10 -14.22 -9.39 8.95
C MET A 10 -15.74 -9.25 8.90
N ASN A 11 -16.33 -8.77 10.00
CA ASN A 11 -17.78 -8.52 10.12
C ASN A 11 -18.66 -9.72 9.71
N GLY A 12 -18.27 -10.94 10.13
CA GLY A 12 -19.01 -12.16 9.81
C GLY A 12 -18.85 -12.67 8.37
N LYS A 13 -17.99 -12.05 7.56
CA LYS A 13 -17.71 -12.44 6.17
C LYS A 13 -16.28 -12.93 6.02
N VAL A 14 -16.07 -13.87 5.11
CA VAL A 14 -14.74 -14.29 4.65
C VAL A 14 -14.34 -13.38 3.49
N LEU A 15 -13.14 -12.81 3.55
CA LEU A 15 -12.53 -12.06 2.47
C LEU A 15 -11.31 -12.80 1.95
N VAL A 16 -11.08 -12.69 0.65
CA VAL A 16 -9.93 -13.25 -0.05
C VAL A 16 -9.17 -12.13 -0.75
N CYS A 17 -7.84 -12.21 -0.73
CA CYS A 17 -6.93 -11.38 -1.51
C CYS A 17 -5.96 -12.29 -2.25
N PHE A 18 -5.74 -12.03 -3.54
CA PHE A 18 -4.82 -12.79 -4.37
C PHE A 18 -3.50 -12.05 -4.48
N VAL A 19 -2.41 -12.69 -4.06
CA VAL A 19 -1.05 -12.17 -4.19
C VAL A 19 -0.65 -12.21 -5.66
N GLY A 20 -0.28 -11.05 -6.20
CA GLY A 20 0.11 -10.87 -7.60
C GLY A 20 0.34 -9.39 -7.92
N ALA A 21 1.06 -9.12 -9.01
CA ALA A 21 1.34 -7.75 -9.50
C ALA A 21 1.87 -6.76 -8.44
N ASN A 22 2.66 -7.26 -7.47
CA ASN A 22 3.20 -6.49 -6.34
C ASN A 22 2.15 -5.85 -5.42
N LEU A 23 0.95 -6.43 -5.33
CA LEU A 23 -0.10 -5.95 -4.43
C LEU A 23 -0.03 -6.66 -3.05
N PRO A 24 0.06 -5.91 -1.94
CA PRO A 24 0.19 -6.50 -0.61
C PRO A 24 -1.17 -7.01 -0.10
N CYS A 25 -1.32 -8.32 0.01
CA CYS A 25 -2.41 -8.95 0.76
C CYS A 25 -2.15 -8.93 2.27
N ALA A 26 -1.77 -7.76 2.79
CA ALA A 26 -1.38 -7.53 4.18
C ALA A 26 -1.94 -6.18 4.68
N ARG A 27 -1.64 -5.84 5.95
CA ARG A 27 -1.94 -4.51 6.48
C ARG A 27 -1.06 -3.48 5.76
N MET A 28 -1.63 -2.33 5.43
CA MET A 28 -0.93 -1.24 4.74
C MET A 28 -0.16 -0.36 5.73
N ASN A 29 0.97 0.19 5.30
CA ASN A 29 1.73 1.17 6.05
C ASN A 29 1.12 2.58 5.86
N ALA A 30 0.40 3.03 6.89
CA ALA A 30 -0.24 4.34 6.94
C ALA A 30 0.63 5.44 7.58
N ALA A 31 1.92 5.18 7.83
CA ALA A 31 2.84 6.20 8.29
C ALA A 31 3.03 7.28 7.21
N ARG A 32 3.07 8.54 7.65
CA ARG A 32 3.35 9.69 6.76
C ARG A 32 4.84 9.91 6.55
N ASP A 33 5.65 9.49 7.52
CA ASP A 33 7.11 9.49 7.41
C ASP A 33 7.54 8.20 6.72
N ASN A 34 8.37 8.32 5.67
CA ASN A 34 8.86 7.19 4.90
C ASN A 34 10.37 7.37 4.66
N PRO A 35 11.22 6.69 5.44
CA PRO A 35 12.67 6.82 5.33
C PRO A 35 13.20 6.51 3.93
N GLY A 36 12.62 5.53 3.23
CA GLY A 36 12.99 5.21 1.85
C GLY A 36 12.71 6.38 0.90
N ALA A 37 11.55 7.01 1.03
CA ALA A 37 11.23 8.21 0.24
C ALA A 37 12.16 9.38 0.57
N ASP A 38 12.49 9.58 1.85
CA ASP A 38 13.41 10.63 2.28
C ASP A 38 14.81 10.44 1.70
N GLU A 39 15.33 9.22 1.71
CA GLU A 39 16.61 8.88 1.10
C GLU A 39 16.59 9.07 -0.42
N PHE A 40 15.53 8.62 -1.08
CA PHE A 40 15.36 8.81 -2.52
C PHE A 40 15.32 10.28 -2.91
N CYS A 41 14.60 11.12 -2.16
CA CYS A 41 14.53 12.55 -2.46
C CYS A 41 15.83 13.29 -2.20
N LYS A 42 16.68 12.84 -1.28
CA LYS A 42 18.05 13.40 -1.14
C LYS A 42 18.87 13.20 -2.42
N ALA A 43 18.73 12.04 -3.05
CA ALA A 43 19.40 11.73 -4.31
C ALA A 43 18.72 12.37 -5.54
N ASN A 44 17.40 12.55 -5.49
CA ASN A 44 16.57 13.05 -6.60
C ASN A 44 15.70 14.23 -6.13
N PRO A 45 16.24 15.46 -6.01
CA PRO A 45 15.63 16.52 -5.21
C PRO A 45 14.24 17.00 -5.64
N ASN A 46 13.89 16.84 -6.92
CA ASN A 46 12.66 17.39 -7.52
C ASN A 46 11.95 16.37 -8.42
N ASP A 47 12.15 15.07 -8.19
CA ASP A 47 11.44 14.04 -8.93
C ASP A 47 9.94 14.05 -8.63
N ASP A 48 9.11 13.89 -9.66
CA ASP A 48 7.66 14.05 -9.55
C ASP A 48 6.97 12.84 -8.89
N VAL A 49 7.65 11.69 -8.87
CA VAL A 49 7.13 10.44 -8.31
C VAL A 49 8.24 9.69 -7.58
N VAL A 50 7.98 9.32 -6.32
CA VAL A 50 8.81 8.34 -5.60
C VAL A 50 8.24 6.93 -5.87
N PRO A 51 9.02 5.99 -6.45
CA PRO A 51 8.52 4.67 -6.81
C PRO A 51 8.11 3.79 -5.61
N ALA A 52 7.14 2.90 -5.82
CA ALA A 52 6.66 1.98 -4.78
C ALA A 52 7.72 0.97 -4.29
N PHE A 53 8.72 0.63 -5.11
CA PHE A 53 9.82 -0.22 -4.64
C PHE A 53 10.72 0.49 -3.60
N VAL A 54 10.69 1.82 -3.56
CA VAL A 54 11.40 2.66 -2.59
C VAL A 54 10.56 2.85 -1.32
N THR A 55 9.30 3.24 -1.50
CA THR A 55 8.40 3.55 -0.37
C THR A 55 7.85 2.29 0.31
N GLY A 56 7.93 1.14 -0.35
CA GLY A 56 7.21 -0.08 -0.02
C GLY A 56 5.87 -0.16 -0.77
N HIS A 57 5.57 -1.34 -1.31
CA HIS A 57 4.31 -1.59 -2.03
C HIS A 57 3.06 -1.49 -1.13
N ASP A 58 3.24 -1.50 0.18
CA ASP A 58 2.25 -1.32 1.23
C ASP A 58 2.09 0.14 1.69
N ALA A 59 2.85 1.09 1.14
CA ALA A 59 2.70 2.50 1.44
C ALA A 59 1.32 3.01 1.02
N VAL A 60 0.62 3.64 1.97
CA VAL A 60 -0.72 4.21 1.77
C VAL A 60 -0.68 5.48 0.95
N TYR A 61 0.39 6.27 1.07
CA TYR A 61 0.52 7.56 0.42
C TYR A 61 1.40 7.51 -0.82
N TYR A 62 1.11 8.38 -1.77
CA TYR A 62 2.05 8.74 -2.82
C TYR A 62 2.92 9.89 -2.38
N TYR A 63 4.17 9.85 -2.83
CA TYR A 63 5.19 10.85 -2.51
C TYR A 63 5.78 11.41 -3.80
N LYS A 64 6.17 12.68 -3.74
CA LYS A 64 7.08 13.31 -4.70
C LYS A 64 8.21 13.99 -3.95
N CYS A 65 9.26 14.36 -4.67
CA CYS A 65 10.37 15.10 -4.10
C CYS A 65 10.20 16.60 -4.36
N ARG A 66 10.44 17.40 -3.33
CA ARG A 66 10.50 18.86 -3.42
C ARG A 66 11.68 19.37 -2.61
N ASN A 67 12.67 19.96 -3.29
CA ASN A 67 13.87 20.49 -2.66
C ASN A 67 14.56 19.45 -1.74
N GLY A 68 14.65 18.20 -2.18
CA GLY A 68 15.34 17.14 -1.44
C GLY A 68 14.50 16.45 -0.36
N LYS A 69 13.21 16.78 -0.23
CA LYS A 69 12.31 16.22 0.79
C LYS A 69 11.14 15.47 0.16
N ALA A 70 10.74 14.36 0.77
CA ALA A 70 9.53 13.65 0.40
C ALA A 70 8.30 14.45 0.83
N VAL A 71 7.35 14.63 -0.09
CA VAL A 71 6.09 15.33 0.13
C VAL A 71 4.95 14.44 -0.33
N ILE A 72 3.97 14.24 0.54
CA ILE A 72 2.77 13.46 0.20
C ILE A 72 1.96 14.20 -0.87
N THR A 73 1.65 13.50 -1.95
CA THR A 73 0.85 14.00 -3.07
C THR A 73 -0.56 13.44 -3.12
N GLY A 74 -0.81 12.34 -2.41
CA GLY A 74 -2.13 11.73 -2.38
C GLY A 74 -2.22 10.51 -1.47
N ASN A 75 -3.45 10.05 -1.27
CA ASN A 75 -3.78 8.82 -0.56
C ASN A 75 -4.65 7.93 -1.47
N PRO A 76 -4.05 7.12 -2.36
CA PRO A 76 -4.80 6.23 -3.25
C PRO A 76 -5.55 5.10 -2.53
N TRP A 77 -5.18 4.77 -1.29
CA TRP A 77 -5.65 3.58 -0.60
C TRP A 77 -6.69 3.92 0.48
N GLN A 78 -7.92 3.45 0.27
CA GLN A 78 -8.92 3.41 1.33
C GLN A 78 -8.69 2.17 2.19
N LEU A 79 -8.47 2.39 3.49
CA LEU A 79 -8.28 1.31 4.45
C LEU A 79 -9.58 1.01 5.21
N ASP A 80 -9.78 -0.25 5.55
CA ASP A 80 -10.78 -0.62 6.54
C ASP A 80 -10.31 -0.32 7.97
N LYS A 81 -11.19 -0.57 8.94
CA LYS A 81 -10.95 -0.34 10.37
C LYS A 81 -9.75 -1.12 10.95
N ARG A 82 -9.22 -2.12 10.23
CA ARG A 82 -8.09 -2.96 10.64
C ARG A 82 -6.81 -2.64 9.85
N GLY A 83 -6.85 -1.63 8.97
CA GLY A 83 -5.71 -1.12 8.21
C GLY A 83 -5.44 -1.86 6.90
N PHE A 84 -6.40 -2.60 6.36
CA PHE A 84 -6.24 -3.30 5.08
C PHE A 84 -6.89 -2.51 3.94
N ALA A 85 -6.24 -2.47 2.77
CA ALA A 85 -6.76 -1.77 1.60
C ALA A 85 -8.07 -2.43 1.11
N VAL A 86 -9.20 -1.73 1.20
CA VAL A 86 -10.53 -2.28 0.87
C VAL A 86 -10.56 -2.87 -0.53
N LYS A 87 -9.92 -2.19 -1.50
CA LYS A 87 -9.87 -2.61 -2.91
C LYS A 87 -9.12 -3.93 -3.16
N LEU A 88 -8.26 -4.37 -2.25
CA LEU A 88 -7.48 -5.62 -2.40
C LEU A 88 -8.21 -6.84 -1.84
N TRP A 89 -9.26 -6.65 -1.03
CA TRP A 89 -9.93 -7.73 -0.32
C TRP A 89 -11.37 -7.89 -0.81
N THR A 90 -11.62 -8.99 -1.52
CA THR A 90 -12.94 -9.32 -2.06
C THR A 90 -13.69 -10.22 -1.08
N THR A 91 -14.97 -9.96 -0.84
CA THR A 91 -15.82 -10.86 -0.04
C THR A 91 -16.03 -12.16 -0.81
N LEU A 92 -15.76 -13.30 -0.16
CA LEU A 92 -16.10 -14.61 -0.69
C LEU A 92 -17.63 -14.79 -0.61
N PRO A 93 -18.33 -15.12 -1.72
CA PRO A 93 -19.75 -15.44 -1.68
C PRO A 93 -20.01 -16.61 -0.72
N GLY A 94 -21.05 -16.49 0.10
CA GLY A 94 -21.61 -17.65 0.80
C GLY A 94 -22.48 -18.44 -0.18
N ASN A 95 -22.39 -19.77 -0.13
CA ASN A 95 -23.36 -20.66 -0.79
C ASN A 95 -24.73 -20.54 -0.12
#